data_AF-A0A3E0X1L6-F1
#
_entry.id   AF-A0A3E0X1L6-F1
#
_cell.length_a   1.000
_cell.length_b   1.000
_cell.length_c   1.000
_cell.angle_alpha   90.00
_cell.angle_beta   90.00
_cell.angle_gamma   90.00
#
_symmetry.space_group_name_H-M   'P 1'
#
loop_
_entity.id
_entity.type
_entity.pdbx_description
1 polymer ?
#
loop_
_entity_poly.entity_id
_entity_poly.type
_entity_poly.pdbx_seq_one_letter_code
_entity_poly.pdbx_strand_id
1 'polypeptide(L)'
;MDASFLQYRQRIAAAHLAHRANVAFVIVGCVVKPDELRRRLKQRALDEQVSEADIDVLEHQLSHCDPLTDKELLCFSEVDSSLRSNWIQALQAGPQTSQTGLHPLAVE
;
A
#
# COMPACT_ATOMS: atom_id res chain seq x y z
N MET A 1 3.14 8.33 3.63
CA MET A 1 4.50 7.77 3.42
C MET A 1 4.52 7.14 2.05
N ASP A 2 5.59 7.28 1.28
CA ASP A 2 5.71 6.67 -0.04
C ASP A 2 6.85 5.65 -0.02
N ALA A 3 6.47 4.37 0.10
CA ALA A 3 7.35 3.22 0.08
C ALA A 3 6.52 1.97 -0.20
N SER A 4 7.14 0.89 -0.68
CA SER A 4 6.41 -0.32 -1.06
C SER A 4 5.84 -1.15 0.10
N PHE A 5 6.35 -0.97 1.34
CA PHE A 5 5.87 -1.64 2.57
C PHE A 5 5.52 -3.14 2.40
N LEU A 6 6.44 -3.88 1.75
CA LEU A 6 6.21 -5.26 1.31
C LEU A 6 6.12 -6.24 2.48
N GLN A 7 6.76 -5.93 3.60
CA GLN A 7 6.86 -6.85 4.73
C GLN A 7 5.96 -6.42 5.88
N TYR A 8 5.36 -7.38 6.57
CA TYR A 8 4.49 -7.15 7.72
C TYR A 8 5.18 -6.29 8.80
N ARG A 9 6.45 -6.58 9.11
CA ARG A 9 7.24 -5.81 10.08
C ARG A 9 7.36 -4.33 9.73
N GLN A 10 7.42 -3.98 8.44
CA GLN A 10 7.51 -2.59 7.99
C GLN A 10 6.17 -1.88 8.21
N ARG A 11 5.06 -2.56 7.92
CA ARG A 11 3.70 -2.04 8.10
C ARG A 11 3.37 -1.85 9.58
N ILE A 12 3.74 -2.79 10.44
CA ILE A 12 3.56 -2.68 11.89
C ILE A 12 4.39 -1.55 12.48
N ALA A 13 5.65 -1.38 12.07
CA ALA A 13 6.47 -0.25 12.52
C ALA A 13 5.82 1.11 12.17
N ALA A 14 5.24 1.23 10.97
CA ALA A 14 4.51 2.43 10.57
C ALA A 14 3.22 2.62 11.38
N ALA A 15 2.47 1.55 11.64
CA ALA A 15 1.27 1.59 12.48
C ALA A 15 1.59 2.03 13.93
N HIS A 16 2.67 1.50 14.52
CA HIS A 16 3.13 1.96 15.84
C HIS A 16 3.53 3.44 15.84
N LEU A 17 4.19 3.91 14.77
CA LEU A 17 4.54 5.32 14.66
C LEU A 17 3.30 6.21 14.61
N ALA A 18 2.30 5.85 13.81
CA ALA A 18 1.03 6.57 13.73
C ALA A 18 0.30 6.58 15.07
N HIS A 19 0.29 5.45 15.79
CA HIS A 19 -0.29 5.34 17.12
C HIS A 19 0.39 6.27 18.13
N ARG A 20 1.73 6.27 18.20
CA ARG A 20 2.47 7.16 19.11
C ARG A 20 2.28 8.64 18.77
N ALA A 21 2.09 8.96 17.50
CA ALA A 21 1.81 10.31 17.03
C ALA A 21 0.32 10.71 17.17
N ASN A 22 -0.55 9.80 17.61
CA ASN A 22 -2.00 9.99 17.71
C ASN A 22 -2.64 10.47 16.39
N VAL A 23 -2.22 9.88 15.27
CA VAL A 23 -2.77 10.15 13.94
C VAL A 23 -3.44 8.92 13.35
N ALA A 24 -4.39 9.14 12.44
CA ALA A 24 -5.03 8.05 11.70
C ALA A 24 -4.01 7.29 10.84
N PHE A 25 -4.26 6.00 10.66
CA PHE A 25 -3.43 5.09 9.86
C PHE A 25 -4.31 4.31 8.87
N VAL A 26 -3.90 4.30 7.61
CA VAL A 26 -4.55 3.57 6.51
C VAL A 26 -3.45 2.98 5.63
N ILE A 27 -3.65 1.73 5.18
CA ILE A 27 -2.81 1.09 4.18
C ILE A 27 -3.45 1.33 2.82
N VAL A 28 -2.71 1.95 1.90
CA VAL A 28 -3.17 2.17 0.52
C VAL A 28 -2.48 1.15 -0.38
N GLY A 29 -3.26 0.25 -0.99
CA GLY A 29 -2.76 -0.72 -1.95
C GLY A 29 -2.92 -0.22 -3.38
N CYS A 30 -1.81 0.07 -4.05
CA CYS A 30 -1.81 0.38 -5.47
C CYS A 30 -1.83 -0.93 -6.27
N VAL A 31 -3.03 -1.43 -6.57
CA VAL A 31 -3.19 -2.73 -7.23
C VAL A 31 -3.23 -2.54 -8.74
N VAL A 32 -2.46 -3.38 -9.44
CA VAL A 32 -2.59 -3.59 -10.88
C VAL A 32 -2.08 -4.99 -11.19
N LYS A 33 -2.55 -5.59 -12.29
CA LYS A 33 -2.12 -6.94 -12.66
C LYS A 33 -0.59 -7.00 -12.83
N PRO A 34 0.10 -8.04 -12.33
CA PRO A 34 1.55 -8.16 -12.46
C PRO A 34 2.05 -8.01 -13.90
N ASP A 35 1.32 -8.57 -14.88
CA ASP A 35 1.70 -8.46 -16.30
C ASP A 35 1.64 -7.02 -16.82
N GLU A 36 0.75 -6.19 -16.28
CA GLU A 36 0.66 -4.77 -16.61
C GLU A 36 1.83 -3.98 -16.00
N LEU A 37 2.27 -4.33 -14.77
CA LEU A 37 3.50 -3.75 -14.19
C LEU A 37 4.73 -4.10 -15.03
N ARG A 38 4.87 -5.37 -15.40
CA ARG A 38 5.97 -5.85 -16.26
C ARG A 38 5.97 -5.11 -17.60
N ARG A 39 4.80 -4.95 -18.22
CA ARG A 39 4.65 -4.21 -19.49
C ARG A 39 5.08 -2.75 -19.32
N ARG A 40 4.64 -2.07 -18.26
CA ARG A 40 5.00 -0.67 -17.98
C ARG A 40 6.50 -0.50 -17.76
N LEU A 41 7.15 -1.40 -17.02
CA LEU A 41 8.61 -1.35 -16.81
C LEU A 41 9.38 -1.57 -18.12
N LYS A 42 8.96 -2.52 -18.96
CA LYS A 42 9.57 -2.73 -20.28
C LYS A 42 9.46 -1.49 -21.17
N GLN A 43 8.33 -0.79 -21.14
CA GLN A 43 8.16 0.46 -21.89
C GLN A 43 9.09 1.56 -21.36
N ARG A 44 9.20 1.72 -20.04
CA ARG A 44 10.10 2.71 -19.42
C ARG A 44 11.58 2.47 -19.75
N ALA A 45 11.99 1.20 -19.83
CA ALA A 45 13.37 0.85 -20.20
C ALA A 45 13.74 1.29 -21.63
N LEU A 46 12.75 1.41 -22.53
CA LEU A 46 12.95 1.92 -23.89
C LEU A 46 13.05 3.46 -23.93
N ASP A 47 12.48 4.15 -22.94
CA ASP A 47 12.43 5.61 -22.88
C ASP A 47 13.65 6.24 -22.17
N GLU A 48 14.77 5.50 -22.04
CA GLU A 48 16.04 5.90 -21.38
C GLU A 48 15.87 6.48 -19.96
N GLN A 49 14.77 6.15 -19.29
CA GLN A 49 14.55 6.54 -17.89
C GLN A 49 15.39 5.63 -17.00
N VAL A 50 16.46 6.17 -16.42
CA VAL A 50 17.27 5.51 -15.36
C VAL A 50 16.44 5.47 -14.08
N SER A 51 15.57 4.45 -13.98
CA SER A 51 14.79 4.14 -12.78
C SER A 51 15.50 3.02 -12.02
N GLU A 52 15.72 3.19 -10.71
CA GLU A 52 16.26 2.13 -9.83
C GLU A 52 15.34 0.91 -9.72
N ALA A 53 14.05 1.06 -10.05
CA ALA A 53 13.09 -0.04 -10.10
C ALA A 53 13.00 -0.58 -11.53
N ASP A 54 13.78 -1.63 -11.81
CA ASP A 54 13.74 -2.42 -13.03
C ASP A 54 12.86 -3.68 -12.85
N ILE A 55 12.85 -4.55 -13.85
CA ILE A 55 12.06 -5.79 -13.83
C ILE A 55 12.50 -6.74 -12.71
N ASP A 56 13.80 -6.77 -12.38
CA ASP A 56 14.34 -7.65 -11.35
C ASP A 56 13.93 -7.18 -9.96
N VAL A 57 13.91 -5.86 -9.75
CA VAL A 57 13.31 -5.26 -8.56
C VAL A 57 11.84 -5.65 -8.44
N LEU A 58 11.03 -5.56 -9.50
CA LEU A 58 9.62 -5.96 -9.45
C LEU A 58 9.43 -7.43 -9.07
N GLU A 59 10.16 -8.36 -9.70
CA GLU A 59 10.04 -9.78 -9.37
C GLU A 59 10.49 -10.08 -7.94
N HIS A 60 11.55 -9.40 -7.47
CA HIS A 60 11.95 -9.48 -6.08
C HIS A 60 10.84 -8.99 -5.15
N GLN A 61 10.20 -7.85 -5.47
CA GLN A 61 9.12 -7.31 -4.66
C GLN A 61 7.90 -8.25 -4.61
N LEU A 62 7.51 -8.84 -5.74
CA LEU A 62 6.38 -9.79 -5.83
C LEU A 62 6.66 -11.08 -5.04
N SER A 63 7.90 -11.57 -5.07
CA SER A 63 8.29 -12.81 -4.36
C SER A 63 8.49 -12.63 -2.85
N HIS A 64 8.78 -11.41 -2.39
CA HIS A 64 9.05 -11.09 -0.99
C HIS A 64 7.93 -10.26 -0.32
N CYS A 65 6.77 -10.15 -0.97
CA CYS A 65 5.61 -9.46 -0.42
C CYS A 65 4.87 -10.38 0.56
N ASP A 66 4.82 -9.98 1.83
CA ASP A 66 4.00 -10.65 2.83
C ASP A 66 2.52 -10.33 2.57
N PRO A 67 1.63 -11.33 2.59
CA PRO A 67 0.20 -11.10 2.46
C PRO A 67 -0.30 -10.16 3.57
N LEU A 68 -1.37 -9.41 3.27
CA LEU A 68 -2.06 -8.62 4.29
C LEU A 68 -2.74 -9.57 5.28
N THR A 69 -2.59 -9.28 6.57
CA THR A 69 -3.30 -9.98 7.64
C THR A 69 -4.75 -9.51 7.72
N ASP A 70 -5.63 -10.30 8.34
CA ASP A 70 -7.04 -9.93 8.53
C ASP A 70 -7.22 -8.58 9.23
N LYS A 71 -6.33 -8.24 10.16
CA LYS A 71 -6.34 -6.96 10.86
C LYS A 71 -5.93 -5.80 9.95
N GLU A 72 -5.00 -6.03 9.02
CA GLU A 72 -4.57 -5.01 8.06
C GLU A 72 -5.65 -4.75 7.01
N LEU A 73 -6.42 -5.77 6.64
CA LEU A 73 -7.55 -5.63 5.71
C LEU A 73 -8.65 -4.70 6.26
N LEU A 74 -8.79 -4.55 7.59
CA LEU A 74 -9.74 -3.62 8.20
C LEU A 74 -9.40 -2.14 7.96
N CYS A 75 -8.14 -1.81 7.69
CA CYS A 75 -7.68 -0.46 7.40
C CYS A 75 -7.02 -0.34 6.02
N PHE A 76 -7.29 -1.31 5.14
CA PHE A 76 -6.80 -1.33 3.78
C PHE A 76 -7.76 -0.62 2.83
N SER A 77 -7.22 0.18 1.92
CA SER A 77 -7.96 0.78 0.81
C SER A 77 -7.25 0.46 -0.49
N GLU A 78 -7.95 -0.26 -1.36
CA GLU A 78 -7.47 -0.55 -2.71
C GLU A 78 -7.65 0.67 -3.60
N VAL A 79 -6.58 1.02 -4.31
CA VAL A 79 -6.60 2.02 -5.37
C VAL A 79 -6.13 1.35 -6.63
N ASP A 80 -7.06 1.18 -7.57
CA ASP A 80 -6.73 0.73 -8.91
C ASP A 80 -5.99 1.85 -9.64
N SER A 81 -4.70 1.63 -9.92
CA SER A 81 -3.85 2.60 -10.63
C SER A 81 -4.24 2.81 -12.10
N SER A 82 -5.13 1.98 -12.64
CA SER A 82 -5.71 2.14 -13.98
C SER A 82 -6.88 3.13 -14.01
N LEU A 83 -7.50 3.40 -12.85
CA LEU A 83 -8.57 4.37 -12.71
C LEU A 83 -7.98 5.73 -12.32
N ARG A 84 -8.34 6.79 -13.05
CA ARG A 84 -8.17 8.17 -12.57
C ARG A 84 -9.15 8.40 -11.41
N SER A 85 -8.79 7.91 -10.22
CA SER A 85 -9.64 7.99 -9.04
C SER A 85 -9.55 9.38 -8.40
N ASN A 86 -10.71 9.98 -8.13
CA ASN A 86 -10.83 11.23 -7.38
C ASN A 86 -10.70 10.93 -5.88
N TRP A 87 -9.47 10.61 -5.44
CA TRP A 87 -9.12 10.16 -4.09
C TRP A 87 -9.50 11.15 -2.97
N ILE A 88 -9.82 12.40 -3.31
CA ILE A 88 -10.37 13.41 -2.40
C ILE A 88 -11.68 12.92 -1.75
N GLN A 89 -12.53 12.16 -2.46
CA GLN A 89 -13.77 11.64 -1.87
C GLN A 89 -13.54 10.51 -0.86
N ALA A 90 -12.51 9.68 -1.04
CA ALA A 90 -12.18 8.61 -0.11
C ALA A 90 -11.64 9.14 1.23
N LEU A 91 -10.91 10.25 1.21
CA LEU A 91 -10.45 10.94 2.43
C LEU A 91 -11.58 11.69 3.13
N GLN A 92 -12.56 12.23 2.38
CA GLN A 92 -13.72 12.95 2.93
C GLN A 92 -14.81 12.02 3.47
N ALA A 93 -14.90 10.78 2.96
CA ALA A 93 -15.84 9.80 3.46
C ALA A 93 -15.56 9.41 4.92
N GLY A 94 -14.34 9.63 5.41
CA GLY A 94 -13.88 9.14 6.70
C GLY A 94 -14.01 7.60 6.79
N PRO A 95 -13.44 6.96 7.81
CA PRO A 95 -14.01 5.70 8.24
C PRO A 95 -15.46 6.00 8.64
N GLN A 96 -16.42 5.27 8.07
CA GLN A 96 -17.77 5.21 8.63
C GLN A 96 -17.61 4.64 10.04
N THR A 97 -17.39 5.52 11.02
CA THR A 97 -17.33 5.18 12.43
C THR A 97 -18.76 4.89 12.88
N SER A 98 -19.30 3.75 12.47
CA SER A 98 -20.12 3.00 13.39
C SER A 98 -19.19 2.64 14.54
N GLN A 99 -19.52 3.17 15.73
CA GLN A 99 -18.84 2.91 16.99
C GLN A 99 -18.61 1.41 17.21
N THR A 100 -17.48 0.91 16.74
CA THR A 100 -16.89 -0.35 17.19
C THR A 100 -15.40 -0.10 17.17
N GLY A 101 -14.79 -0.02 18.35
CA GLY A 101 -13.41 0.42 18.53
C GLY A 101 -12.47 -0.17 17.49
N LEU A 102 -11.80 0.71 16.74
CA LEU A 102 -10.60 0.40 15.98
C LEU A 102 -9.55 -0.04 17.00
N HIS A 103 -9.57 -1.34 17.30
CA HIS A 103 -8.55 -1.99 18.09
C HIS A 103 -7.25 -1.86 17.31
N PRO A 104 -6.17 -1.34 17.91
CA PRO A 104 -4.88 -1.31 17.24
C PRO A 104 -4.55 -2.75 16.80
N LEU A 105 -3.98 -2.88 15.59
CA LEU A 105 -3.17 -4.04 15.20
C LEU A 105 -2.36 -4.44 16.43
N ALA A 106 -2.74 -5.56 17.06
CA ALA A 106 -2.48 -5.82 18.47
C ALA A 106 -1.05 -5.46 18.89
N VAL A 107 -0.98 -4.50 19.82
CA VAL A 107 0.21 -4.23 20.61
C VAL A 107 0.27 -5.34 21.66
N GLU A 108 1.15 -6.32 21.44
CA GLU A 108 1.73 -7.13 22.52
C GLU A 108 3.17 -6.70 22.74
#